data_AF-A0A146KFG8-F1
#
_entry.id   AF-A0A146KFG8-F1
#
_cell.length_a   1.000
_cell.length_b   1.000
_cell.length_c   1.000
_cell.angle_alpha   90.00
_cell.angle_beta   90.00
_cell.angle_gamma   90.00
#
_symmetry.space_group_name_H-M   'P 1'
#
loop_
_entity.id
_entity.type
_entity.pdbx_description
1 polymer ?
#
loop_
_entity_poly.entity_id
_entity_poly.type
_entity_poly.pdbx_seq_one_letter_code
_entity_poly.pdbx_strand_id
1 'polypeptide(L)'
;EHTPYSPDMNPIEELWSILKGRINPEAYATREEFVQGLKDLWNGIDQQLIQKIITSMHDRCLEVIKQKGQATRWLQISNITFE
;
A
#
# COMPACT_ATOMS: atom_id res chain seq x y z
N GLU A 1 3.68 -19.76 5.42
CA GLU A 1 3.34 -19.46 4.01
C GLU A 1 2.28 -18.36 3.98
N HIS A 2 2.33 -17.45 3.01
CA HIS A 2 1.33 -16.40 2.82
C HIS A 2 0.19 -16.93 1.94
N THR A 3 -1.06 -16.54 2.23
CA THR A 3 -2.23 -17.05 1.49
C THR A 3 -2.23 -16.52 0.05
N PRO A 4 -2.43 -17.38 -0.97
CA PRO A 4 -2.52 -16.93 -2.36
C PRO A 4 -3.68 -15.94 -2.58
N TYR A 5 -3.50 -14.99 -3.51
CA TYR A 5 -4.53 -14.01 -3.91
C TYR A 5 -5.07 -13.12 -2.77
N SER A 6 -4.32 -12.92 -1.69
CA SER A 6 -4.72 -12.09 -0.55
C SER A 6 -3.86 -10.82 -0.40
N PRO A 7 -3.83 -9.90 -1.38
CA PRO A 7 -3.09 -8.64 -1.23
C PRO A 7 -3.67 -7.77 -0.10
N ASP A 8 -4.94 -7.98 0.26
CA ASP A 8 -5.61 -7.39 1.40
C ASP A 8 -5.03 -7.83 2.76
N MET A 9 -4.24 -8.92 2.76
CA MET A 9 -3.47 -9.41 3.90
C MET A 9 -1.97 -9.06 3.83
N ASN A 10 -1.57 -8.25 2.85
CA ASN A 10 -0.20 -7.75 2.71
C ASN A 10 -0.15 -6.24 3.00
N PRO A 11 0.32 -5.79 4.18
CA PRO A 11 0.33 -4.38 4.57
C PRO A 11 1.12 -3.46 3.64
N ILE A 12 2.14 -3.99 2.94
CA ILE A 12 2.94 -3.17 2.03
C ILE A 12 2.14 -2.63 0.85
N GLU A 13 1.02 -3.29 0.49
CA GLU A 13 0.13 -2.81 -0.57
C GLU A 13 -0.51 -1.46 -0.21
N GLU A 14 -0.78 -1.22 1.08
CA GLU A 14 -1.25 0.08 1.56
C GLU A 14 -0.15 1.14 1.45
N LEU A 15 1.11 0.78 1.69
CA LEU A 15 2.24 1.68 1.50
C LEU A 15 2.42 2.06 0.02
N TRP A 16 2.30 1.09 -0.89
CA TRP A 16 2.37 1.35 -2.33
C TRP A 16 1.22 2.22 -2.81
N SER A 17 0.01 2.00 -2.29
CA SER A 17 -1.16 2.83 -2.56
C SER A 17 -0.92 4.30 -2.17
N ILE A 18 -0.33 4.53 -1.01
CA ILE A 18 0.03 5.88 -0.53
C ILE A 18 1.09 6.54 -1.43
N LEU A 19 2.14 5.81 -1.81
CA LEU A 19 3.19 6.34 -2.69
C LEU A 19 2.65 6.69 -4.08
N LYS A 20 1.82 5.81 -4.64
CA LYS A 20 1.11 6.03 -5.91
C LYS A 20 0.21 7.28 -5.85
N GLY A 21 -0.46 7.51 -4.73
CA GLY A 21 -1.30 8.70 -4.54
C GLY A 21 -0.52 10.00 -4.30
N ARG A 22 0.75 9.93 -3.87
CA ARG A 22 1.59 11.10 -3.60
C ARG A 22 2.42 11.53 -4.80
N ILE A 23 2.84 10.58 -5.64
CA ILE A 23 3.68 10.90 -6.79
C ILE A 23 2.84 11.33 -7.99
N ASN A 24 3.23 12.43 -8.63
CA ASN A 24 2.69 12.85 -9.91
C ASN A 24 3.75 12.59 -11.01
N PRO A 25 3.59 11.57 -11.87
CA PRO A 25 4.55 11.26 -12.93
C PRO A 25 4.78 12.44 -13.90
N GLU A 26 3.75 13.25 -14.16
CA GLU A 26 3.82 14.39 -15.09
C GLU A 26 4.66 15.55 -14.56
N ALA A 27 5.00 15.55 -13.26
CA ALA A 27 5.83 16.57 -12.65
C ALA A 27 7.34 16.40 -12.97
N TYR A 28 7.73 15.32 -13.65
CA TYR A 28 9.13 14.98 -13.90
C TYR A 28 9.41 14.92 -15.41
N ALA A 29 10.52 15.51 -15.86
CA ALA A 29 10.86 15.57 -17.28
C ALA A 29 11.62 14.32 -17.75
N THR A 30 12.32 13.65 -16.84
CA THR A 30 13.11 12.44 -17.14
C THR A 30 12.75 11.28 -16.23
N ARG A 31 13.06 10.06 -16.68
CA ARG A 31 12.91 8.85 -15.87
C ARG A 31 13.77 8.91 -14.61
N GLU A 32 14.97 9.48 -14.72
CA GLU A 32 15.92 9.59 -13.62
C GLU A 32 15.39 10.50 -12.52
N GLU A 33 14.83 11.66 -12.88
CA GLU A 33 14.16 12.58 -11.94
C GLU A 33 12.95 11.92 -11.28
N PHE A 34 12.12 11.20 -12.05
CA PHE A 34 10.98 10.46 -11.50
C PHE A 34 11.42 9.41 -10.48
N VAL A 35 12.45 8.62 -10.81
CA VAL A 35 13.00 7.61 -9.89
C VAL A 35 13.59 8.26 -8.64
N GLN A 36 14.23 9.41 -8.76
CA GLN A 36 14.74 10.12 -7.58
C GLN A 36 13.60 10.66 -6.72
N GLY A 37 12.56 11.26 -7.33
CA GLY A 37 11.35 11.69 -6.62
C GLY A 37 10.65 10.55 -5.88
N LEU A 38 10.57 9.35 -6.47
CA LEU A 38 10.08 8.15 -5.79
C LEU A 38 10.92 7.79 -4.56
N LYS A 39 12.26 7.83 -4.67
CA LYS A 39 13.15 7.53 -3.55
C LYS A 39 13.02 8.55 -2.43
N ASP A 40 12.89 9.83 -2.78
CA ASP A 40 12.73 10.90 -1.80
C ASP A 40 11.38 10.76 -1.06
N LEU A 41 10.30 10.45 -1.79
CA LEU A 41 9.01 10.14 -1.19
C LEU A 41 9.07 8.90 -0.28
N TRP A 42 9.76 7.83 -0.70
CA TRP A 42 9.96 6.62 0.09
C TRP A 42 10.73 6.90 1.38
N ASN A 43 11.83 7.64 1.30
CA ASN A 43 12.65 7.99 2.46
C ASN A 43 11.94 8.98 3.40
N GLY A 44 11.00 9.77 2.87
CA GLY A 44 10.19 10.73 3.62
C GLY A 44 8.93 10.13 4.25
N ILE A 45 8.68 8.83 4.15
CA ILE A 45 7.53 8.21 4.81
C ILE A 45 7.71 8.26 6.33
N ASP A 46 6.71 8.82 7.00
CA ASP A 46 6.66 8.87 8.46
C ASP A 46 6.66 7.45 9.06
N GLN A 47 7.57 7.21 9.99
CA GLN A 47 7.66 5.94 10.73
C GLN A 47 6.39 5.64 11.52
N GLN A 48 5.65 6.66 11.99
CA GLN A 48 4.37 6.45 12.67
C GLN A 48 3.32 5.87 11.72
N LEU A 49 3.31 6.31 10.45
CA LEU A 49 2.45 5.75 9.41
C LEU A 49 2.81 4.29 9.13
N ILE A 50 4.10 3.97 9.01
CA ILE A 50 4.57 2.58 8.82
C ILE A 50 4.12 1.71 10.00
N GLN A 51 4.32 2.19 11.23
CA GLN A 51 3.89 1.46 12.43
C GLN A 51 2.38 1.23 12.43
N LYS A 52 1.58 2.23 12.06
CA LYS A 52 0.12 2.11 11.95
C LYS A 52 -0.28 1.03 10.94
N ILE A 53 0.32 1.03 9.75
CA ILE A 53 0.07 0.04 8.70
C ILE A 53 0.41 -1.38 9.19
N ILE A 54 1.54 -1.55 9.88
CA ILE A 54 1.93 -2.84 10.46
C ILE A 54 0.91 -3.29 11.52
N THR A 55 0.52 -2.39 12.44
CA THR A 55 -0.42 -2.72 13.51
C THR A 55 -1.83 -3.02 13.00
N SER A 56 -2.19 -2.56 11.80
CA SER A 56 -3.49 -2.84 11.16
C SER A 56 -3.69 -4.32 10.84
N MET A 57 -2.62 -5.15 10.82
CA MET A 57 -2.74 -6.58 10.55
C MET A 57 -3.68 -7.31 11.50
N HIS A 58 -3.77 -6.86 12.75
CA HIS A 58 -4.74 -7.44 13.69
C HIS A 58 -6.18 -7.22 13.19
N ASP A 59 -6.52 -6.00 12.80
CA ASP A 59 -7.84 -5.65 12.29
C ASP A 59 -8.14 -6.35 10.95
N ARG A 60 -7.15 -6.47 10.07
CA ARG A 60 -7.26 -7.21 8.79
C ARG A 60 -7.63 -8.67 9.04
N CYS A 61 -6.95 -9.34 9.97
CA CYS A 61 -7.26 -10.72 10.37
C CYS A 61 -8.68 -10.86 10.93
N LEU A 62 -9.11 -9.95 11.81
CA LEU A 62 -10.47 -9.94 12.35
C LEU A 62 -11.50 -9.77 11.23
N GLU A 63 -11.20 -8.98 10.22
CA GLU A 63 -12.08 -8.76 9.09
C GLU A 63 -12.18 -9.99 8.19
N VAL A 64 -11.07 -10.71 7.93
CA VAL A 64 -11.10 -12.00 7.22
C VAL A 64 -11.98 -13.02 7.95
N ILE A 65 -11.86 -13.10 9.29
CA ILE A 65 -12.70 -13.98 10.11
C ILE A 65 -14.17 -13.61 9.96
N LYS A 66 -14.49 -12.31 10.07
CA LYS A 66 -15.85 -11.79 9.89
C LYS A 66 -16.41 -12.11 8.49
N GLN A 67 -15.57 -11.99 7.45
CA GLN A 67 -15.92 -12.27 6.06
C GLN A 67 -15.85 -13.76 5.71
N LYS A 68 -15.55 -14.65 6.67
CA LYS A 68 -15.41 -16.10 6.46
C LYS A 68 -14.44 -16.44 5.32
N GLY A 69 -13.32 -15.75 5.27
CA GLY A 69 -12.30 -15.95 4.23
C GLY A 69 -12.59 -15.26 2.89
N GLN A 70 -13.69 -14.51 2.77
CA GLN A 70 -13.94 -13.66 1.59
C GLN A 70 -13.13 -12.37 1.64
N ALA A 71 -13.06 -11.69 0.49
CA ALA A 71 -12.36 -10.42 0.33
C ALA A 71 -12.77 -9.37 1.38
N THR A 72 -11.77 -8.66 1.91
CA THR A 72 -11.98 -7.59 2.88
C THR A 72 -11.96 -6.21 2.23
N ARG A 73 -12.32 -5.16 2.98
CA ARG A 73 -12.20 -3.77 2.50
C ARG A 73 -10.77 -3.36 2.15
N TRP A 74 -9.78 -4.07 2.70
CA TRP A 74 -8.36 -3.79 2.46
C TRP A 74 -7.92 -4.13 1.03
N LEU A 75 -8.70 -4.93 0.31
CA LEU A 75 -8.49 -5.22 -1.12
C LEU A 75 -8.66 -3.98 -2.00
N GLN A 76 -9.53 -3.04 -1.61
CA GLN A 76 -9.72 -1.81 -2.38
C GLN A 76 -8.51 -0.88 -2.30
N ILE A 77 -7.77 -0.94 -1.19
CA ILE A 77 -6.55 -0.13 -0.99
C ILE A 77 -5.44 -0.61 -1.91
N SER A 78 -5.30 -1.92 -2.13
CA SER A 78 -4.29 -2.49 -3.04
C SER A 78 -4.60 -2.22 -4.52
N ASN A 79 -5.87 -2.09 -4.89
CA ASN A 79 -6.32 -2.01 -6.28
C ASN A 79 -6.28 -0.62 -6.91
N ILE A 80 -5.67 0.39 -6.28
CA ILE A 80 -5.41 1.68 -6.94
C ILE A 80 -4.37 1.44 -8.04
N THR A 81 -4.85 1.12 -9.24
CA THR A 81 -4.09 1.02 -10.48
C THR A 81 -4.50 2.23 -11.32
N PHE A 82 -3.51 2.97 -11.82
CA PHE A 82 -3.76 3.99 -12.83
C PHE A 82 -3.91 3.26 -14.16
N GLU A 83 -5.06 3.45 -14.82
CA GLU A 83 -5.22 3.18 -16.26
C GLU A 83 -4.39 4.17 -17.07
#